data_AF-A0AAW7XEG9-F1
#
_entry.id   AF-A0AAW7XEG9-F1
#
_cell.length_a   1.000
_cell.length_b   1.000
_cell.length_c   1.000
_cell.angle_alpha   90.00
_cell.angle_beta   90.00
_cell.angle_gamma   90.00
#
_symmetry.space_group_name_H-M   'P 1'
#
loop_
_entity.id
_entity.type
_entity.pdbx_description
1 polymer ?
#
loop_
_entity_poly.entity_id
_entity_poly.type
_entity_poly.pdbx_seq_one_letter_code
_entity_poly.pdbx_strand_id
1 'polypeptide(L)'
;MASLNSVAKIDYKDSQDGISNTFSIVPKSLGATQEERIDNLVATLTGYFTNGAQHLNVNVLDKETLLDAMEHPENYPQLTIRVSGYA
;
A
#
# COMPACT_ATOMS: atom_id res chain seq x y z
N MET A 1 -0.40 10.71 -5.17
CA MET A 1 -0.21 9.71 -6.24
C MET A 1 1.09 9.84 -7.05
N ALA A 2 1.93 10.86 -6.81
CA ALA A 2 3.18 11.05 -7.56
C ALA A 2 4.18 9.87 -7.45
N SER A 3 4.25 9.20 -6.28
CA SER A 3 5.11 8.03 -6.09
C SER A 3 4.70 6.86 -6.99
N LEU A 4 3.42 6.45 -6.95
CA LEU A 4 2.88 5.40 -7.82
C LEU A 4 3.08 5.71 -9.31
N ASN A 5 2.79 6.94 -9.73
CA ASN A 5 3.00 7.36 -11.12
C ASN A 5 4.48 7.38 -11.54
N SER A 6 5.41 7.49 -10.58
CA SER A 6 6.84 7.44 -10.88
C SER A 6 7.31 6.01 -11.08
N VAL A 7 6.87 5.08 -10.22
CA VAL A 7 7.19 3.65 -10.34
C VAL A 7 6.55 3.02 -11.58
N ALA A 8 5.33 3.45 -11.95
CA ALA A 8 4.63 2.97 -13.15
C ALA A 8 5.38 3.23 -14.47
N LYS A 9 6.35 4.16 -14.47
CA LYS A 9 7.16 4.48 -15.66
C LYS A 9 8.30 3.49 -15.91
N ILE A 10 8.60 2.60 -14.96
CA ILE A 10 9.68 1.62 -15.11
C ILE A 10 9.24 0.54 -16.10
N ASP A 11 10.01 0.35 -17.17
CA ASP A 11 9.76 -0.68 -18.17
C ASP A 11 10.03 -2.06 -17.57
N TYR A 12 9.11 -3.00 -17.79
CA TYR A 12 9.26 -4.37 -17.30
C TYR A 12 10.52 -5.06 -17.79
N LYS A 13 10.99 -4.73 -18.99
CA LYS A 13 12.24 -5.29 -19.53
C LYS A 13 13.46 -4.98 -18.65
N ASP A 14 13.42 -3.89 -17.90
CA ASP A 14 14.51 -3.42 -17.04
C ASP A 14 14.40 -3.99 -15.62
N SER A 15 13.39 -4.83 -15.33
CA SER A 15 13.13 -5.38 -13.99
C SER A 15 12.46 -6.76 -14.04
N GLN A 16 12.95 -7.61 -14.93
CA GLN A 16 12.41 -8.96 -15.15
C GLN A 16 12.61 -9.91 -13.97
N ASP A 17 13.57 -9.62 -13.10
CA ASP A 17 13.80 -10.28 -11.80
C ASP A 17 12.77 -9.89 -10.73
N GLY A 18 11.95 -8.88 -11.02
CA GLY A 18 10.78 -8.49 -10.24
C GLY A 18 10.96 -7.16 -9.49
N ILE A 19 9.94 -6.30 -9.57
CA ILE A 19 9.85 -5.07 -8.78
C ILE A 19 8.96 -5.34 -7.57
N SER A 20 9.39 -4.95 -6.36
CA SER A 20 8.53 -4.93 -5.18
C SER A 20 8.30 -3.51 -4.70
N ASN A 21 7.15 -2.93 -5.06
CA ASN A 21 6.71 -1.66 -4.51
C ASN A 21 5.78 -1.90 -3.32
N THR A 22 6.12 -1.37 -2.13
CA THR A 22 5.25 -1.40 -0.96
C THR A 22 4.80 0.02 -0.62
N PHE A 23 3.50 0.25 -0.67
CA PHE A 23 2.88 1.55 -0.46
C PHE A 23 2.02 1.53 0.79
N SER A 24 2.21 2.51 1.67
CA SER A 24 1.42 2.65 2.90
C SER A 24 0.53 3.88 2.81
N ILE A 25 -0.73 3.72 3.20
CA ILE A 25 -1.77 4.75 3.13
C ILE A 25 -2.45 4.85 4.49
N VAL A 26 -2.71 6.06 4.95
CA VAL A 26 -3.55 6.27 6.14
C VAL A 26 -5.03 6.17 5.75
N PRO A 27 -5.88 5.44 6.48
CA PRO A 27 -7.30 5.23 6.12
C PRO A 27 -8.06 6.53 5.82
N LYS A 28 -7.81 7.58 6.62
CA LYS A 28 -8.42 8.91 6.45
C LYS A 28 -8.12 9.58 5.10
N SER A 29 -7.01 9.23 4.45
CA SER A 29 -6.66 9.78 3.14
C SER A 29 -7.40 9.11 1.98
N LEU A 30 -8.01 7.94 2.22
CA LEU A 30 -8.83 7.23 1.25
C LEU A 30 -10.29 7.66 1.30
N GLY A 31 -10.74 8.40 2.31
CA GLY A 31 -12.15 8.83 2.42
C GLY A 31 -12.63 8.91 3.86
N ALA A 32 -13.72 9.64 4.07
CA ALA A 32 -14.35 9.75 5.37
C ALA A 32 -15.14 8.49 5.70
N THR A 33 -15.85 7.93 4.71
CA THR A 33 -16.66 6.73 4.86
C THR A 33 -15.91 5.47 4.41
N GLN A 34 -16.37 4.30 4.87
CA GLN A 34 -15.79 3.04 4.42
C GLN A 34 -15.99 2.82 2.90
N GLU A 35 -17.14 3.20 2.37
CA GLU A 35 -17.45 3.10 0.94
C GLU A 35 -16.49 3.96 0.11
N GLU A 36 -16.32 5.23 0.48
CA GLU A 36 -15.35 6.12 -0.18
C GLU A 36 -13.93 5.55 -0.13
N ARG A 37 -13.54 4.92 0.98
CA ARG A 37 -12.20 4.32 1.12
C ARG A 37 -11.99 3.16 0.17
N ILE A 38 -13.00 2.31 0.01
CA ILE A 38 -12.98 1.19 -0.93
C ILE A 38 -12.87 1.73 -2.36
N ASP A 39 -13.76 2.66 -2.73
CA ASP A 39 -13.81 3.20 -4.08
C ASP A 39 -12.52 3.93 -4.47
N ASN A 40 -11.98 4.76 -3.57
CA ASN A 40 -10.74 5.47 -3.81
C ASN A 40 -9.52 4.54 -3.87
N LEU A 41 -9.50 3.46 -3.07
CA LEU A 41 -8.46 2.44 -3.17
C LEU A 41 -8.55 1.71 -4.52
N VAL A 42 -9.74 1.27 -4.93
CA VAL A 42 -9.98 0.62 -6.22
C VAL A 42 -9.56 1.52 -7.37
N ALA A 43 -9.95 2.81 -7.35
CA ALA A 43 -9.56 3.78 -8.35
C ALA A 43 -8.04 3.98 -8.42
N THR A 44 -7.37 4.04 -7.26
CA THR A 44 -5.91 4.16 -7.18
C THR A 44 -5.21 2.94 -7.79
N LEU A 45 -5.65 1.74 -7.44
CA LEU A 45 -5.10 0.49 -7.98
C LEU A 45 -5.33 0.41 -9.50
N THR A 46 -6.56 0.70 -9.94
CA THR A 46 -6.94 0.70 -11.35
C THR A 46 -6.06 1.66 -12.14
N GLY A 47 -5.89 2.90 -11.66
CA GLY A 47 -5.02 3.89 -12.30
C GLY A 47 -3.56 3.46 -12.34
N TYR A 48 -3.04 2.85 -11.28
CA TYR A 48 -1.65 2.40 -11.22
C TYR A 48 -1.37 1.30 -12.28
N PHE A 49 -2.19 0.25 -12.32
CA PHE A 49 -1.98 -0.86 -13.25
C PHE A 49 -2.34 -0.51 -14.70
N THR A 50 -3.29 0.39 -14.94
CA THR A 50 -3.59 0.89 -16.29
C THR A 50 -2.40 1.64 -16.90
N ASN A 51 -1.56 2.24 -16.06
CA ASN A 51 -0.35 2.96 -16.50
C ASN A 51 0.88 2.04 -16.67
N GLY A 52 0.69 0.72 -16.80
CA GLY A 52 1.79 -0.22 -17.07
C GLY A 52 2.60 -0.64 -15.84
N ALA A 53 2.12 -0.30 -14.64
CA ALA A 53 2.75 -0.78 -13.41
C ALA A 53 2.62 -2.30 -13.24
N GLN A 54 3.56 -2.91 -12.52
CA GLN A 54 3.71 -4.37 -12.48
C GLN A 54 3.29 -4.99 -11.15
N HIS A 55 3.75 -4.41 -10.03
CA HIS A 55 3.56 -4.97 -8.70
C HIS A 55 3.26 -3.88 -7.66
N LEU A 56 2.41 -4.22 -6.69
CA LEU A 56 2.13 -3.37 -5.53
C LEU A 56 1.74 -4.21 -4.31
N ASN A 57 2.35 -3.90 -3.17
CA ASN A 57 1.88 -4.27 -1.85
C ASN A 57 1.25 -3.03 -1.21
N VAL A 58 0.09 -3.16 -0.56
CA VAL A 58 -0.57 -2.04 0.10
C VAL A 58 -0.76 -2.33 1.58
N ASN A 59 -0.33 -1.37 2.41
CA ASN A 59 -0.68 -1.28 3.82
C ASN A 59 -1.69 -0.13 4.00
N VAL A 60 -2.78 -0.37 4.71
CA VAL A 60 -3.75 0.67 5.08
C VAL A 60 -3.78 0.77 6.61
N LEU A 61 -2.91 1.61 7.18
CA LEU A 61 -2.57 1.61 8.61
C LEU A 61 -2.36 3.05 9.11
N ASP A 62 -2.66 3.30 10.38
CA ASP A 62 -2.30 4.54 11.07
C ASP A 62 -1.00 4.38 11.87
N LYS A 63 -0.19 5.45 11.93
CA LYS A 63 1.09 5.44 12.66
C LYS A 63 0.87 5.20 14.14
N GLU A 64 -0.20 5.77 14.68
CA GLU A 64 -0.60 5.66 16.07
C GLU A 64 -0.87 4.20 16.43
N THR A 65 -1.55 3.43 15.57
CA THR A 65 -1.75 1.98 15.74
C THR A 65 -0.42 1.23 15.80
N LEU A 66 0.56 1.63 14.97
CA LEU A 66 1.88 0.98 14.99
C LEU A 66 2.65 1.27 16.28
N LEU A 67 2.60 2.51 16.77
CA LEU A 67 3.25 2.89 18.03
C LEU A 67 2.59 2.17 19.23
N ASP A 68 1.26 2.14 19.26
CA ASP A 68 0.52 1.43 20.31
C ASP A 68 0.80 -0.07 20.27
N ALA A 69 0.92 -0.66 19.08
CA ALA A 69 1.31 -2.07 18.94
C ALA A 69 2.77 -2.35 19.37
N MET A 70 3.66 -1.36 19.31
CA MET A 70 5.03 -1.49 19.84
C MET A 70 5.06 -1.45 21.37
N GLU A 71 4.23 -0.61 21.99
CA GLU A 71 4.15 -0.45 23.44
C GLU A 71 3.31 -1.57 24.09
N HIS A 72 2.26 -2.02 23.40
CA HIS A 72 1.25 -2.97 23.88
C HIS A 72 0.97 -4.09 22.87
N PRO A 73 1.97 -4.95 22.53
CA PRO A 73 1.81 -6.00 21.53
C PRO A 73 0.69 -7.00 21.85
N GLU A 74 0.34 -7.20 23.12
CA GLU A 74 -0.75 -8.06 23.59
C GLU A 74 -2.14 -7.62 23.09
N ASN A 75 -2.31 -6.34 22.76
CA ASN A 75 -3.55 -5.80 22.21
C ASN A 75 -3.70 -6.09 20.71
N TYR A 76 -2.61 -6.48 20.05
CA TYR A 76 -2.50 -6.63 18.60
C TYR A 76 -1.95 -7.99 18.17
N PRO A 77 -2.44 -9.13 18.71
CA PRO A 77 -1.84 -10.45 18.46
C PRO A 77 -1.96 -10.92 17.00
N GLN A 78 -2.83 -10.28 16.22
CA GLN A 78 -3.08 -10.59 14.80
C GLN A 78 -2.70 -9.43 13.87
N LEU A 79 -2.04 -8.38 14.38
CA LEU A 79 -1.62 -7.26 13.54
C LEU A 79 -0.59 -7.76 12.52
N THR A 80 -0.98 -7.69 11.25
CA THR A 80 -0.14 -8.11 10.13
C THR A 80 0.23 -6.88 9.33
N ILE A 81 1.53 -6.74 9.06
CA ILE A 81 2.08 -5.62 8.29
C ILE A 81 2.84 -6.21 7.11
N ARG A 82 2.61 -5.66 5.92
CA ARG A 82 3.35 -6.06 4.73
C ARG A 82 4.68 -5.32 4.67
N VAL A 83 5.77 -6.07 4.56
CA VAL A 83 7.12 -5.55 4.30
C VAL A 83 7.53 -5.92 2.86
N SER A 84 8.46 -5.19 2.26
CA SER A 84 8.98 -5.54 0.93
C SER A 84 9.94 -6.73 1.03
N GLY A 85 9.61 -7.83 0.36
CA GLY A 85 10.53 -8.97 0.17
C GLY A 85 10.17 -10.26 0.90
N TYR A 86 9.21 -10.28 1.82
CA TYR A 86 8.63 -11.50 2.43
C TYR A 86 7.33 -11.11 3.16
N ALA A 87 6.41 -12.07 3.31
CA ALA A 87 5.45 -12.10 4.40
C ALA A 87 5.61 -13.43 5.13
#